data_AF-A0A1Y1JL62-F1
#
_entry.id   AF-A0A1Y1JL62-F1
#
_cell.length_a   1.000
_cell.length_b   1.000
_cell.length_c   1.000
_cell.angle_alpha   90.00
_cell.angle_beta   90.00
_cell.angle_gamma   90.00
#
_symmetry.space_group_name_H-M   'P 1'
#
loop_
_entity.id
_entity.type
_entity.pdbx_description
1 polymer ?
#
loop_
_entity_poly.entity_id
_entity_poly.type
_entity_poly.pdbx_seq_one_letter_code
_entity_poly.pdbx_strand_id
1 'polypeptide(L)'
;MSKLENQIKHIENNIILKEKKIEILEKEIQELKNCSKILYEKLINQQEVLLNRKKENILTEIKINDLKKEIIGLCKTIQVTNRKITCTYAELKQKKKLINENTRTMEVIHNDIIKTSNIHNEQNDTTLTILNNFFIKKNHHNNDLKILLQNKKERIKIVKNQLKEINENINTLSSNIALMDSRVATMLYTIKNYLAQLTKVNTQKNQKTNERNTIFTCLNIINQIIEKQEGKGDTNLNSLTNPNKTKARNNTKLSENKEEEKLQLGLNTQEFKELENFLL
;
A
#
# COMPACT_ATOMS: atom_id res chain seq x y z
N MET A 1 50.03 27.00 -74.58
CA MET A 1 49.62 26.10 -73.48
C MET A 1 50.65 26.18 -72.35
N SER A 2 50.62 27.20 -71.47
CA SER A 2 51.65 27.26 -70.40
C SER A 2 51.31 27.97 -69.08
N LYS A 3 50.21 28.74 -68.97
CA LYS A 3 49.85 29.42 -67.71
C LYS A 3 48.65 28.80 -67.00
N LEU A 4 47.58 28.53 -67.75
CA LEU A 4 46.34 28.00 -67.20
C LEU A 4 46.49 26.56 -66.68
N GLU A 5 47.16 25.68 -67.44
CA GLU A 5 47.46 24.30 -67.01
C GLU A 5 48.33 24.26 -65.74
N ASN A 6 49.29 25.17 -65.60
CA ASN A 6 50.12 25.25 -64.40
C ASN A 6 49.33 25.73 -63.18
N GLN A 7 48.37 26.64 -63.36
CA GLN A 7 47.46 27.06 -62.30
C GLN A 7 46.50 25.94 -61.90
N ILE A 8 45.96 25.20 -62.86
CA ILE A 8 45.10 24.03 -62.62
C ILE A 8 45.88 22.96 -61.83
N LYS A 9 47.09 22.59 -62.25
CA LYS A 9 47.94 21.64 -61.51
C LYS A 9 48.28 22.10 -60.10
N HIS A 10 48.49 23.40 -59.90
CA HIS A 10 48.74 23.94 -58.56
C HIS A 10 47.48 23.82 -57.67
N ILE A 11 46.30 24.10 -58.22
CA ILE A 11 45.03 23.95 -57.50
C ILE A 11 44.79 22.48 -57.16
N GLU A 12 44.97 21.56 -58.11
CA GLU A 12 44.85 20.11 -57.89
C GLU A 12 45.79 19.61 -56.79
N ASN A 13 47.07 20.00 -56.83
CA ASN A 13 48.02 19.63 -55.78
C ASN A 13 47.64 20.19 -54.40
N ASN A 14 47.11 21.42 -54.34
CA ASN A 14 46.59 21.98 -53.09
C ASN A 14 45.35 21.23 -52.59
N ILE A 15 44.44 20.84 -53.47
CA ILE A 15 43.27 20.02 -53.13
C ILE A 15 43.73 18.70 -52.52
N ILE A 16 44.66 17.99 -53.18
CA ILE A 16 45.21 16.71 -52.68
C ILE A 16 45.86 16.87 -51.31
N LEU A 17 46.63 17.93 -51.08
CA LEU A 17 47.23 18.21 -49.77
C LEU A 17 46.17 18.50 -48.69
N LYS A 18 45.08 19.19 -49.05
CA LYS A 18 43.98 19.47 -48.13
C LYS A 18 43.16 18.22 -47.82
N GLU A 19 42.89 17.36 -48.81
CA GLU A 19 42.21 16.07 -48.64
C GLU A 19 42.99 15.15 -47.69
N LYS A 20 44.31 15.03 -47.88
CA LYS A 20 45.16 14.28 -46.92
C LYS A 20 45.10 14.84 -45.51
N LYS A 21 45.02 16.17 -45.37
CA LYS A 21 44.91 16.81 -44.05
C LYS A 21 43.54 16.55 -43.41
N ILE A 22 42.47 16.53 -44.22
CA ILE A 22 41.13 16.14 -43.77
C ILE A 22 41.13 14.69 -43.28
N GLU A 23 41.72 13.76 -44.05
CA GLU A 23 41.78 12.35 -43.68
C GLU A 23 42.55 12.12 -42.35
N ILE A 24 43.64 12.85 -42.12
CA ILE A 24 44.38 12.80 -40.85
C ILE A 24 43.51 13.30 -39.69
N LEU A 25 42.84 14.44 -39.86
CA LEU A 25 41.96 14.99 -38.83
C LEU A 25 40.76 14.08 -38.54
N GLU A 26 40.22 13.40 -39.55
CA GLU A 26 39.15 12.42 -39.37
C GLU A 26 39.62 11.22 -38.54
N LYS A 27 40.85 10.74 -38.76
CA LYS A 27 41.47 9.68 -37.94
C LYS A 27 41.66 10.14 -36.49
N GLU A 28 42.19 11.34 -36.27
CA GLU A 28 42.37 11.91 -34.93
C GLU A 28 41.02 12.08 -34.20
N ILE A 29 39.98 12.55 -34.89
CA ILE A 29 38.62 12.65 -34.34
C ILE A 29 38.10 11.27 -33.94
N GLN A 30 38.34 10.25 -34.75
CA GLN A 30 37.88 8.90 -34.46
C GLN A 30 38.62 8.28 -33.27
N GLU A 31 39.93 8.50 -33.16
CA GLU A 31 40.72 8.09 -32.00
C GLU A 31 40.26 8.79 -30.73
N LEU A 32 39.99 10.10 -30.77
CA LEU A 32 39.43 10.86 -29.65
C LEU A 32 38.07 10.33 -29.22
N LYS A 33 37.18 9.99 -30.17
CA LYS A 33 35.88 9.38 -29.87
C LYS A 33 36.04 8.04 -29.15
N ASN A 34 36.95 7.19 -29.63
CA ASN A 34 37.22 5.89 -29.02
C ASN A 34 37.79 6.04 -27.60
N CYS A 35 38.77 6.92 -27.41
CA CYS A 35 39.33 7.23 -26.09
C CYS A 35 38.29 7.77 -25.12
N SER A 36 37.43 8.69 -25.58
CA SER A 36 36.33 9.25 -24.79
C SER A 36 35.35 8.15 -24.36
N LYS A 37 34.96 7.26 -25.27
CA LYS A 37 34.06 6.13 -24.97
C LYS A 37 34.65 5.22 -23.88
N ILE A 38 35.92 4.83 -24.00
CA ILE A 38 36.60 3.98 -23.01
C ILE A 38 36.66 4.68 -21.64
N LEU A 39 36.92 5.99 -21.62
CA LEU A 39 36.95 6.76 -20.38
C LEU A 39 35.57 6.78 -19.69
N TYR A 40 34.51 7.01 -20.45
CA TYR A 40 33.14 7.01 -19.92
C TYR A 40 32.72 5.63 -19.39
N GLU A 41 33.06 4.55 -20.10
CA GLU A 41 32.80 3.18 -19.61
C GLU A 41 33.53 2.90 -18.28
N LYS A 42 34.80 3.32 -18.16
CA LYS A 42 35.54 3.20 -16.89
C LYS A 42 34.90 3.98 -15.75
N LEU A 43 34.45 5.21 -16.01
CA LEU A 43 33.77 6.05 -15.02
C LEU A 43 32.44 5.43 -14.56
N ILE A 44 31.64 4.93 -15.50
CA ILE A 44 30.37 4.24 -15.20
C ILE A 44 30.63 3.02 -14.31
N ASN A 45 31.60 2.18 -14.67
CA ASN A 45 31.95 0.98 -13.90
C ASN A 45 32.45 1.34 -12.48
N GLN A 46 33.28 2.39 -12.34
CA GLN A 46 33.73 2.87 -11.04
C GLN A 46 32.58 3.38 -10.18
N GLN A 47 31.63 4.12 -10.77
CA GLN A 47 30.45 4.62 -10.08
C GLN A 47 29.57 3.47 -9.57
N GLU A 48 29.38 2.42 -10.37
CA GLU A 48 28.62 1.23 -9.97
C GLU A 48 29.27 0.49 -8.79
N VAL A 49 30.60 0.27 -8.84
CA VAL A 49 31.35 -0.36 -7.74
C VAL A 49 31.23 0.46 -6.44
N LEU A 50 31.35 1.79 -6.53
CA LEU A 50 31.21 2.68 -5.37
C LEU A 50 29.79 2.64 -4.79
N LEU A 51 28.77 2.60 -5.67
CA LEU A 51 27.37 2.53 -5.25
C LEU A 51 27.08 1.22 -4.51
N ASN A 52 27.59 0.10 -5.03
CA ASN A 52 27.43 -1.21 -4.41
C ASN A 52 28.11 -1.26 -3.03
N ARG A 53 29.34 -0.77 -2.91
CA ARG A 53 30.04 -0.66 -1.60
C ARG A 53 29.29 0.21 -0.60
N LYS A 54 28.74 1.35 -1.05
CA LYS A 54 27.95 2.24 -0.19
C LYS A 54 26.68 1.56 0.31
N LYS A 55 25.99 0.81 -0.56
CA LYS A 55 24.79 0.04 -0.19
C LYS A 55 25.11 -1.05 0.85
N GLU A 56 26.20 -1.78 0.66
CA GLU A 56 26.65 -2.79 1.62
C GLU A 56 27.00 -2.17 2.97
N ASN A 57 27.69 -1.03 3.00
CA ASN A 57 28.03 -0.31 4.23
C ASN A 57 26.79 0.17 4.99
N ILE A 58 25.79 0.73 4.29
CA ILE A 58 24.53 1.14 4.93
C ILE A 58 23.81 -0.08 5.51
N LEU A 59 23.78 -1.20 4.78
CA LEU A 59 23.13 -2.42 5.24
C LEU A 59 23.82 -3.01 6.49
N THR A 60 25.15 -3.00 6.54
CA THR A 60 25.89 -3.46 7.71
C THR A 60 25.68 -2.54 8.91
N GLU A 61 25.65 -1.23 8.70
CA GLU A 61 25.38 -0.25 9.76
C GLU A 61 23.97 -0.42 10.36
N ILE A 62 22.95 -0.64 9.52
CA ILE A 62 21.58 -0.95 9.98
C ILE A 62 21.58 -2.22 10.84
N LYS A 63 22.20 -3.31 10.36
CA LYS A 63 22.29 -4.58 11.12
C LYS A 63 22.98 -4.40 12.46
N ILE A 64 24.07 -3.63 12.51
CA ILE A 64 24.79 -3.34 13.75
C ILE A 64 23.89 -2.57 14.73
N ASN A 65 23.08 -1.62 14.22
CA ASN A 65 22.17 -0.85 15.05
C ASN A 65 21.04 -1.71 15.64
N ASP A 66 20.48 -2.61 14.85
CA ASP A 66 19.46 -3.57 15.31
C ASP A 66 20.03 -4.45 16.43
N LEU A 67 21.24 -5.02 16.23
CA LEU A 67 21.93 -5.81 17.25
C LEU A 67 22.20 -5.00 18.53
N LYS A 68 22.61 -3.73 18.43
CA LYS A 68 22.79 -2.86 19.60
C LYS A 68 21.49 -2.69 20.38
N LYS A 69 20.35 -2.51 19.68
CA LYS A 69 19.03 -2.36 20.30
C LYS A 69 18.61 -3.64 21.03
N GLU A 70 18.85 -4.80 20.44
CA GLU A 70 18.60 -6.09 21.07
C GLU A 70 19.44 -6.28 22.34
N ILE A 71 20.75 -6.00 22.26
CA ILE A 71 21.66 -6.08 23.41
C ILE A 71 21.18 -5.17 24.55
N ILE A 72 20.78 -3.93 24.26
CA ILE A 72 20.23 -3.00 25.27
C ILE A 72 18.97 -3.58 25.92
N GLY A 73 18.08 -4.20 25.13
CA GLY A 73 16.88 -4.87 25.64
C GLY A 73 17.21 -6.05 26.57
N LEU A 74 18.17 -6.88 26.19
CA LEU A 74 18.66 -7.99 27.01
C LEU A 74 19.29 -7.50 28.30
N CYS A 75 20.15 -6.47 28.25
CA CYS A 75 20.76 -5.88 29.45
C CYS A 75 19.71 -5.37 30.46
N LYS A 76 18.65 -4.70 29.98
CA LYS A 76 17.54 -4.26 30.85
C LYS A 76 16.82 -5.45 31.50
N THR A 77 16.59 -6.51 30.74
CA THR A 77 15.92 -7.72 31.24
C THR A 77 16.78 -8.44 32.29
N ILE A 78 18.09 -8.54 32.05
CA ILE A 78 19.07 -9.06 33.00
C ILE A 78 19.06 -8.23 34.28
N GLN A 79 19.05 -6.89 34.18
CA GLN A 79 19.04 -6.00 35.33
C GLN A 79 17.77 -6.17 36.19
N VAL A 80 16.59 -6.27 35.58
CA VAL A 80 15.33 -6.54 36.28
C VAL A 80 15.36 -7.91 36.97
N THR A 81 15.88 -8.93 36.28
CA THR A 81 15.99 -10.28 36.83
C THR A 81 16.95 -10.33 38.00
N ASN A 82 18.10 -9.64 37.91
CA ASN A 82 19.08 -9.58 38.98
C ASN A 82 18.53 -8.90 40.25
N ARG A 83 17.71 -7.85 40.08
CA ARG A 83 16.98 -7.24 41.20
C ARG A 83 16.05 -8.25 41.89
N LYS A 84 15.27 -9.02 41.11
CA LYS A 84 14.39 -10.06 41.66
C LYS A 84 15.15 -11.14 42.42
N ILE A 85 16.28 -11.60 41.86
CA ILE A 85 17.16 -12.58 42.53
C ILE A 85 17.66 -12.02 43.85
N THR A 86 18.10 -10.76 43.88
CA THR A 86 18.62 -10.12 45.09
C THR A 86 17.53 -9.99 46.16
N CYS A 87 16.32 -9.56 45.80
CA CYS A 87 15.17 -9.51 46.72
C CYS A 87 14.85 -10.90 47.29
N THR A 88 14.76 -11.91 46.41
CA THR A 88 14.46 -13.29 46.82
C THR A 88 15.55 -13.83 47.76
N TYR A 89 16.81 -13.53 47.50
CA TYR A 89 17.93 -13.93 48.35
C TYR A 89 17.85 -13.29 49.74
N ALA A 90 17.50 -12.00 49.82
CA ALA A 90 17.29 -11.31 51.10
C ALA A 90 16.16 -11.96 51.92
N GLU A 91 15.03 -12.28 51.28
CA GLU A 91 13.91 -12.98 51.92
C GLU A 91 14.32 -14.36 52.45
N LEU A 92 15.06 -15.14 51.66
CA LEU A 92 15.55 -16.46 52.07
C LEU A 92 16.50 -16.34 53.27
N LYS A 93 17.36 -15.33 53.30
CA LYS A 93 18.25 -15.07 54.44
C LYS A 93 17.46 -14.74 55.71
N GLN A 94 16.35 -13.99 55.60
CA GLN A 94 15.47 -13.70 56.72
C GLN A 94 14.73 -14.96 57.20
N LYS A 95 14.15 -15.74 56.27
CA LYS A 95 13.49 -17.02 56.60
C LYS A 95 14.44 -18.00 57.29
N LYS A 96 15.70 -18.07 56.86
CA LYS A 96 16.73 -18.89 57.52
C LYS A 96 16.92 -18.50 58.99
N LYS A 97 16.95 -17.21 59.31
CA LYS A 97 17.05 -16.75 60.71
C LYS A 97 15.83 -17.19 61.53
N LEU A 98 14.62 -17.00 60.99
CA LEU A 98 13.38 -17.39 61.65
C LEU A 98 13.32 -18.91 61.91
N ILE A 99 13.77 -19.72 60.96
CA ILE A 99 13.85 -21.18 61.14
C ILE A 99 14.79 -21.51 62.30
N ASN A 100 15.98 -20.90 62.36
CA ASN A 100 16.92 -21.15 63.45
C ASN A 100 16.37 -20.73 64.84
N GLU A 101 15.66 -19.60 64.91
CA GLU A 101 14.98 -19.17 66.14
C GLU A 101 13.90 -20.18 66.56
N ASN A 102 13.04 -20.59 65.64
CA ASN A 102 11.99 -21.58 65.89
C ASN A 102 12.55 -22.93 66.34
N THR A 103 13.64 -23.40 65.73
CA THR A 103 14.32 -24.64 66.13
C THR A 103 14.81 -24.54 67.57
N ARG A 104 15.45 -23.42 67.94
CA ARG A 104 15.90 -23.18 69.32
C ARG A 104 14.73 -23.13 70.30
N THR A 105 13.62 -22.49 69.94
CA THR A 105 12.42 -22.46 70.78
C THR A 105 11.82 -23.86 70.96
N MET A 106 11.78 -24.69 69.91
CA MET A 106 11.33 -26.08 70.02
C MET A 106 12.22 -26.91 70.94
N GLU A 107 13.55 -26.75 70.88
CA GLU A 107 14.48 -27.41 71.80
C GLU A 107 14.23 -27.02 73.26
N VAL A 108 13.95 -25.74 73.53
CA VAL A 108 13.59 -25.27 74.88
C VAL A 108 12.29 -25.90 75.36
N ILE A 109 11.23 -25.85 74.54
CA ILE A 109 9.93 -26.46 74.88
C ILE A 109 10.09 -27.96 75.14
N HIS A 110 10.86 -28.67 74.32
CA HIS A 110 11.11 -30.10 74.50
C HIS A 110 11.77 -30.40 75.86
N ASN A 111 12.79 -29.62 76.23
CA ASN A 111 13.46 -29.76 77.51
C ASN A 111 12.54 -29.43 78.70
N ASP A 112 11.66 -28.45 78.56
CA ASP A 112 10.69 -28.08 79.60
C ASP A 112 9.60 -29.16 79.76
N ILE A 113 9.17 -29.79 78.67
CA ILE A 113 8.25 -30.95 78.71
C ILE A 113 8.89 -32.13 79.44
N ILE A 114 10.17 -32.45 79.15
CA ILE A 114 10.89 -33.53 79.84
C ILE A 114 11.01 -33.25 81.35
N LYS A 115 11.25 -31.99 81.74
CA LYS A 115 11.33 -31.60 83.15
C LYS A 115 9.98 -31.68 83.86
N THR A 116 8.90 -31.24 83.20
CA THR A 116 7.55 -31.27 83.77
C THR A 116 6.96 -32.67 83.82
N SER A 117 7.29 -33.56 82.87
CA SER A 117 6.92 -34.99 82.93
C SER A 117 7.58 -35.74 84.09
N ASN A 118 8.72 -35.24 84.60
CA ASN A 118 9.37 -35.80 85.79
C ASN A 118 8.76 -35.31 87.12
N ILE A 119 7.88 -34.30 87.11
CA ILE A 119 7.35 -33.64 88.33
C ILE A 119 5.86 -33.98 88.59
N HIS A 120 5.10 -34.44 87.59
CA HIS A 120 3.66 -34.65 87.76
C HIS A 120 3.19 -36.07 87.41
N ASN A 121 3.36 -36.99 88.37
CA ASN A 121 2.42 -38.08 88.59
C ASN A 121 1.39 -37.59 89.62
N GLU A 122 0.36 -36.87 89.19
CA GLU A 122 -0.94 -36.63 89.88
C GLU A 122 -1.67 -35.42 89.25
N GLN A 123 -2.13 -35.51 87.99
CA GLN A 123 -3.04 -34.51 87.39
C GLN A 123 -3.73 -35.00 86.09
N ASN A 124 -4.10 -36.29 86.04
CA ASN A 124 -4.60 -36.91 84.81
C ASN A 124 -6.01 -36.43 84.40
N ASP A 125 -6.89 -36.06 85.34
CA ASP A 125 -8.31 -35.83 85.01
C ASP A 125 -8.61 -34.44 84.41
N THR A 126 -7.89 -33.40 84.83
CA THR A 126 -8.07 -32.03 84.31
C THR A 126 -7.51 -31.91 82.89
N THR A 127 -6.39 -32.56 82.63
CA THR A 127 -5.72 -32.59 81.33
C THR A 127 -6.56 -33.32 80.29
N LEU A 128 -7.19 -34.45 80.67
CA LEU A 128 -8.10 -35.20 79.80
C LEU A 128 -9.33 -34.34 79.39
N THR A 129 -9.85 -33.55 80.32
CA THR A 129 -11.02 -32.70 80.10
C THR A 129 -10.72 -31.53 79.15
N ILE A 130 -9.57 -30.86 79.32
CA ILE A 130 -9.12 -29.78 78.43
C ILE A 130 -8.87 -30.33 77.01
N LEU A 131 -8.23 -31.50 76.92
CA LEU A 131 -7.94 -32.15 75.65
C LEU A 131 -9.22 -32.56 74.90
N ASN A 132 -10.22 -33.11 75.61
CA ASN A 132 -11.52 -33.42 75.04
C ASN A 132 -12.23 -32.16 74.51
N ASN A 133 -12.23 -31.07 75.27
CA ASN A 133 -12.80 -29.79 74.81
C ASN A 133 -12.09 -29.24 73.57
N PHE A 134 -10.76 -29.38 73.49
CA PHE A 134 -9.99 -29.00 72.30
C PHE A 134 -10.39 -29.84 71.08
N PHE A 135 -10.52 -31.17 71.22
CA PHE A 135 -10.93 -32.04 70.11
C PHE A 135 -12.36 -31.75 69.63
N ILE A 136 -13.29 -31.46 70.54
CA ILE A 136 -14.65 -31.06 70.20
C ILE A 136 -14.64 -29.76 69.38
N LYS A 137 -13.93 -28.72 69.87
CA LYS A 137 -13.81 -27.43 69.15
C LYS A 137 -13.09 -27.57 67.81
N LYS A 138 -12.03 -28.38 67.74
CA LYS A 138 -11.32 -28.69 66.49
C LYS A 138 -12.24 -29.34 65.46
N ASN A 139 -13.09 -30.29 65.89
CA ASN A 139 -14.06 -30.94 65.00
C ASN A 139 -15.12 -29.95 64.50
N HIS A 140 -15.61 -29.04 65.35
CA HIS A 140 -16.55 -27.99 64.93
C HIS A 140 -15.91 -27.07 63.90
N HIS A 141 -14.70 -26.58 64.16
CA HIS A 141 -13.99 -25.71 63.23
C HIS A 141 -13.69 -26.40 61.90
N ASN A 142 -13.35 -27.68 61.91
CA ASN A 142 -13.16 -28.47 60.69
C ASN A 142 -14.46 -28.60 59.87
N ASN A 143 -15.60 -28.78 60.54
CA ASN A 143 -16.90 -28.82 59.87
C ASN A 143 -17.24 -27.47 59.22
N ASP A 144 -17.02 -26.37 59.93
CA ASP A 144 -17.23 -25.02 59.40
C ASP A 144 -16.32 -24.74 58.19
N LEU A 145 -15.05 -25.14 58.26
CA LEU A 145 -14.12 -25.03 57.13
C LEU A 145 -14.60 -25.85 55.93
N LYS A 146 -15.13 -27.06 56.16
CA LYS A 146 -15.65 -27.93 55.09
C LYS A 146 -16.85 -27.29 54.40
N ILE A 147 -17.78 -26.71 55.15
CA ILE A 147 -18.94 -25.98 54.61
C ILE A 147 -18.48 -24.74 53.84
N LEU A 148 -17.55 -23.95 54.40
CA LEU A 148 -17.01 -22.78 53.73
C LEU A 148 -16.33 -23.15 52.41
N LEU A 149 -15.54 -24.23 52.40
CA LEU A 149 -14.87 -24.73 51.21
C LEU A 149 -15.89 -25.19 50.15
N GLN A 150 -16.94 -25.90 50.56
CA GLN A 150 -18.04 -26.31 49.68
C GLN A 150 -18.69 -25.10 49.01
N ASN A 151 -19.06 -24.09 49.79
CA ASN A 151 -19.69 -22.86 49.30
C ASN A 151 -18.78 -22.09 48.33
N LYS A 152 -17.47 -22.03 48.61
CA LYS A 152 -16.50 -21.39 47.70
C LYS A 152 -16.36 -22.17 46.40
N LYS A 153 -16.34 -23.51 46.43
CA LYS A 153 -16.30 -24.36 45.22
C LYS A 153 -17.55 -24.16 44.36
N GLU A 154 -18.73 -24.10 44.98
CA GLU A 154 -19.99 -23.87 44.27
C GLU A 154 -20.02 -22.48 43.61
N ARG A 155 -19.59 -21.44 44.33
CA ARG A 155 -19.46 -20.09 43.77
C ARG A 155 -18.49 -20.04 42.58
N ILE A 156 -17.37 -20.77 42.63
CA ILE A 156 -16.45 -20.90 41.50
C ILE A 156 -17.15 -21.56 40.30
N LYS A 157 -17.96 -22.60 40.51
CA LYS A 157 -18.70 -23.27 39.45
C LYS A 157 -19.70 -22.33 38.77
N ILE A 158 -20.44 -21.54 39.56
CA ILE A 158 -21.39 -20.53 39.04
C ILE A 158 -20.66 -19.50 38.18
N VAL A 159 -19.57 -18.92 38.69
CA VAL A 159 -18.78 -17.92 37.96
C VAL A 159 -18.19 -18.49 36.67
N LYS A 160 -17.72 -19.74 36.69
CA LYS A 160 -17.23 -20.42 35.47
C LYS A 160 -18.32 -20.57 34.41
N ASN A 161 -19.53 -20.93 34.82
CA ASN A 161 -20.66 -21.07 33.90
C ASN A 161 -21.05 -19.71 33.28
N GLN A 162 -21.13 -18.65 34.10
CA GLN A 162 -21.40 -17.29 33.62
C GLN A 162 -20.33 -16.83 32.62
N LEU A 163 -19.06 -17.09 32.90
CA LEU A 163 -17.97 -16.73 31.99
C LEU A 163 -18.05 -17.48 30.66
N LYS A 164 -18.47 -18.75 30.70
CA LYS A 164 -18.69 -19.55 29.48
C LYS A 164 -19.81 -18.95 28.62
N GLU A 165 -20.94 -18.60 29.23
CA GLU A 165 -22.08 -17.98 28.55
C GLU A 165 -21.72 -16.62 27.93
N ILE A 166 -20.99 -15.77 28.67
CA ILE A 166 -20.48 -14.49 28.14
C ILE A 166 -19.58 -14.73 26.92
N ASN A 167 -18.70 -15.73 26.99
CA ASN A 167 -17.78 -16.03 25.90
C ASN A 167 -18.51 -16.55 24.65
N GLU A 168 -19.54 -17.38 24.82
CA GLU A 168 -20.41 -17.84 23.73
C GLU A 168 -21.15 -16.65 23.07
N ASN A 169 -21.62 -15.70 23.87
CA ASN A 169 -22.25 -14.47 23.37
C ASN A 169 -21.27 -13.58 22.59
N ILE A 170 -20.03 -13.39 23.10
CA ILE A 170 -18.97 -12.63 22.41
C ILE A 170 -18.64 -13.28 21.06
N ASN A 171 -18.49 -14.60 21.02
CA ASN A 171 -18.21 -15.33 19.78
C ASN A 171 -19.33 -15.12 18.75
N THR A 172 -20.59 -15.25 19.19
CA THR A 172 -21.77 -15.03 18.34
C THR A 172 -21.80 -13.61 17.77
N LEU A 173 -21.55 -12.61 18.62
CA LEU A 173 -21.50 -11.21 18.19
C LEU A 173 -20.38 -10.98 17.17
N SER A 174 -19.20 -11.55 17.41
CA SER A 174 -18.04 -11.43 16.53
C SER A 174 -18.31 -12.05 15.15
N SER A 175 -18.97 -13.21 15.11
CA SER A 175 -19.42 -13.83 13.86
C SER A 175 -20.44 -12.96 13.11
N ASN A 176 -21.37 -12.33 13.83
CA ASN A 176 -22.35 -11.43 13.21
C ASN A 176 -21.68 -10.17 12.63
N ILE A 177 -20.69 -9.60 13.33
CA ILE A 177 -19.91 -8.46 12.82
C ILE A 177 -19.18 -8.84 11.54
N ALA A 178 -18.48 -9.98 11.52
CA ALA A 178 -17.78 -10.45 10.33
C ALA A 178 -18.73 -10.66 9.14
N LEU A 179 -19.94 -11.18 9.39
CA LEU A 179 -20.96 -11.33 8.36
C LEU A 179 -21.45 -9.98 7.84
N MET A 180 -21.66 -8.99 8.70
CA MET A 180 -21.99 -7.62 8.27
C MET A 180 -20.87 -6.98 7.46
N ASP A 181 -19.62 -7.09 7.90
CA ASP A 181 -18.45 -6.55 7.19
C ASP A 181 -18.34 -7.15 5.78
N SER A 182 -18.52 -8.46 5.64
CA SER A 182 -18.50 -9.11 4.33
C SER A 182 -19.62 -8.63 3.40
N ARG A 183 -20.82 -8.37 3.95
CA ARG A 183 -21.94 -7.81 3.18
C ARG A 183 -21.64 -6.39 2.73
N VAL A 184 -21.13 -5.54 3.63
CA VAL A 184 -20.76 -4.15 3.31
C VAL A 184 -19.68 -4.13 2.22
N ALA A 185 -18.64 -4.96 2.34
CA ALA A 185 -17.59 -5.07 1.34
C ALA A 185 -18.15 -5.48 -0.04
N THR A 186 -19.07 -6.44 -0.06
CA THR A 186 -19.74 -6.88 -1.29
C THR A 186 -20.58 -5.76 -1.90
N MET A 187 -21.36 -5.04 -1.10
CA MET A 187 -22.17 -3.91 -1.58
C MET A 187 -21.30 -2.77 -2.13
N LEU A 188 -20.19 -2.45 -1.46
CA LEU A 188 -19.23 -1.45 -1.95
C LEU A 188 -18.61 -1.87 -3.29
N TYR A 189 -18.29 -3.16 -3.45
CA TYR A 189 -17.78 -3.69 -4.71
C TYR A 189 -18.84 -3.57 -5.83
N THR A 190 -20.11 -3.87 -5.55
CA THR A 190 -21.21 -3.69 -6.50
C THR A 190 -21.38 -2.22 -6.90
N ILE A 191 -21.35 -1.29 -5.93
CA ILE A 191 -21.45 0.16 -6.20
C ILE A 191 -20.28 0.61 -7.08
N LYS A 192 -19.05 0.21 -6.75
CA LYS A 192 -17.85 0.51 -7.53
C LYS A 192 -18.01 0.05 -8.98
N ASN A 193 -18.49 -1.17 -9.19
CA ASN A 193 -18.71 -1.72 -10.54
C ASN A 193 -19.80 -0.95 -11.29
N TYR A 194 -20.90 -0.60 -10.62
CA TYR A 194 -21.97 0.19 -11.22
C TYR A 194 -21.48 1.57 -11.64
N LEU A 195 -20.72 2.27 -10.79
CA LEU A 195 -20.11 3.56 -11.10
C LEU A 195 -19.12 3.47 -12.28
N ALA A 196 -18.33 2.39 -12.35
CA ALA A 196 -17.42 2.15 -13.46
C ALA A 196 -18.20 1.95 -14.78
N GLN A 197 -19.29 1.19 -14.76
CA GLN A 197 -20.18 1.02 -15.92
C GLN A 197 -20.82 2.34 -16.34
N LEU A 198 -21.33 3.13 -15.39
CA LEU A 198 -21.98 4.41 -15.66
C LEU A 198 -21.00 5.42 -16.28
N THR A 199 -19.77 5.46 -15.75
CA THR A 199 -18.67 6.24 -16.34
C THR A 199 -18.38 5.80 -17.77
N LYS A 200 -18.29 4.50 -18.03
CA LYS A 200 -18.04 3.93 -19.37
C LYS A 200 -19.16 4.26 -20.37
N VAL A 201 -20.42 4.19 -19.94
CA VAL A 201 -21.56 4.56 -20.79
C VAL A 201 -21.55 6.05 -21.09
N ASN A 202 -21.22 6.89 -20.10
CA ASN A 202 -21.17 8.34 -20.29
C ASN A 202 -20.04 8.75 -21.25
N THR A 203 -18.86 8.14 -21.16
CA THR A 203 -17.77 8.40 -22.10
C THR A 203 -18.13 7.99 -23.53
N GLN A 204 -18.78 6.84 -23.71
CA GLN A 204 -19.28 6.40 -25.02
C GLN A 204 -20.34 7.34 -25.59
N LYS A 205 -21.27 7.84 -24.75
CA LYS A 205 -22.28 8.81 -25.18
C LYS A 205 -21.66 10.14 -25.60
N ASN A 206 -20.67 10.62 -24.85
CA ASN A 206 -19.93 11.84 -25.18
C ASN A 206 -19.15 11.70 -26.50
N GLN A 207 -18.51 10.55 -26.74
CA GLN A 207 -17.86 10.25 -28.03
C GLN A 207 -18.84 10.30 -29.20
N LYS A 208 -19.99 9.61 -29.11
CA LYS A 208 -21.02 9.63 -30.15
C LYS A 208 -21.62 11.03 -30.40
N THR A 209 -21.73 11.84 -29.34
CA THR A 209 -22.22 13.22 -29.46
C THR A 209 -21.19 14.09 -30.16
N ASN A 210 -19.90 13.90 -29.85
CA ASN A 210 -18.81 14.59 -30.52
C ASN A 210 -18.76 14.21 -32.01
N GLU A 211 -18.83 12.93 -32.36
CA GLU A 211 -18.88 12.46 -33.75
C GLU A 211 -20.06 13.08 -34.53
N ARG A 212 -21.26 13.15 -33.92
CA ARG A 212 -22.42 13.81 -34.54
C ARG A 212 -22.19 15.30 -34.74
N ASN A 213 -21.58 15.98 -33.78
CA ASN A 213 -21.26 17.40 -33.91
C ASN A 213 -20.22 17.61 -35.02
N THR A 214 -19.22 16.75 -35.15
CA THR A 214 -18.25 16.79 -36.25
C THR A 214 -18.95 16.61 -37.60
N ILE A 215 -19.84 15.61 -37.72
CA ILE A 215 -20.64 15.40 -38.94
C ILE A 215 -21.50 16.62 -39.25
N PHE A 216 -22.15 17.21 -38.24
CA PHE A 216 -22.98 18.41 -38.41
C PHE A 216 -22.14 19.60 -38.88
N THR A 217 -20.97 19.83 -38.28
CA THR A 217 -20.02 20.87 -38.70
C THR A 217 -19.54 20.65 -40.14
N CYS A 218 -19.17 19.42 -40.50
CA CYS A 218 -18.77 19.08 -41.88
C CYS A 218 -19.91 19.32 -42.87
N LEU A 219 -21.13 18.89 -42.54
CA LEU A 219 -22.31 19.15 -43.38
C LEU A 219 -22.61 20.65 -43.50
N ASN A 220 -22.40 21.42 -42.43
CA ASN A 220 -22.59 22.87 -42.47
C ASN A 220 -21.56 23.54 -43.38
N ILE A 221 -20.30 23.10 -43.35
CA ILE A 221 -19.23 23.57 -44.25
C ILE A 221 -19.57 23.19 -45.70
N ILE A 222 -20.02 21.95 -45.96
CA ILE A 222 -20.43 21.50 -47.30
C ILE A 222 -21.59 22.36 -47.81
N ASN A 223 -22.59 22.63 -46.98
CA ASN A 223 -23.71 23.51 -47.35
C ASN A 223 -23.24 24.93 -47.66
N GLN A 224 -22.32 25.50 -46.87
CA GLN A 224 -21.74 26.81 -47.16
C GLN A 224 -20.97 26.84 -48.48
N ILE A 225 -20.29 25.74 -48.85
CA ILE A 225 -19.62 25.61 -50.14
C ILE A 225 -20.65 25.56 -51.29
N ILE A 226 -21.73 24.78 -51.13
CA ILE A 226 -22.82 24.68 -52.11
C ILE A 226 -23.53 26.03 -52.27
N GLU A 227 -23.89 26.70 -51.18
CA GLU A 227 -24.53 28.03 -51.20
C GLU A 227 -23.65 29.08 -51.89
N LYS A 228 -22.31 29.04 -51.68
CA LYS A 228 -21.37 29.90 -52.41
C LYS A 228 -21.22 29.55 -53.89
N GLN A 229 -21.46 28.29 -54.27
CA GLN A 229 -21.48 27.85 -55.67
C GLN A 229 -22.81 28.22 -56.36
N GLU A 230 -23.92 28.18 -55.64
CA GLU A 230 -25.23 28.64 -56.11
C GLU A 230 -25.31 30.18 -56.17
N GLY A 231 -24.52 30.90 -55.37
CA GLY A 231 -24.43 32.37 -55.36
C GLY A 231 -23.83 33.04 -56.61
N LYS A 232 -23.62 32.31 -57.72
CA LYS A 232 -23.31 32.88 -59.05
C LYS A 232 -24.47 32.80 -60.05
N GLY A 233 -25.68 32.46 -59.59
CA GLY A 233 -26.92 32.56 -60.35
C GLY A 233 -28.04 33.20 -59.54
N ASP A 234 -28.74 34.15 -60.15
CA ASP A 234 -29.85 34.96 -59.65
C ASP A 234 -30.87 34.32 -58.67
N THR A 235 -31.16 35.09 -57.60
CA THR A 235 -32.43 35.25 -56.83
C THR A 235 -33.13 34.09 -56.09
N ASN A 236 -33.48 34.43 -54.83
CA ASN A 236 -34.60 33.95 -53.99
C ASN A 236 -34.54 32.52 -53.43
N LEU A 237 -34.43 32.37 -52.09
CA LEU A 237 -35.60 32.22 -51.21
C LEU A 237 -35.20 32.13 -49.72
N ASN A 238 -36.05 32.74 -48.90
CA ASN A 238 -35.98 32.90 -47.45
C ASN A 238 -35.95 31.60 -46.62
N SER A 239 -35.22 31.69 -45.50
CA SER A 239 -35.53 31.23 -44.14
C SER A 239 -36.23 29.88 -43.91
N LEU A 240 -35.48 28.97 -43.29
CA LEU A 240 -35.84 28.27 -42.03
C LEU A 240 -37.34 28.00 -41.78
N THR A 241 -37.83 26.76 -41.99
CA THR A 241 -38.79 26.11 -41.07
C THR A 241 -39.06 24.63 -41.40
N ASN A 242 -38.86 23.79 -40.38
CA ASN A 242 -39.50 22.50 -40.02
C ASN A 242 -40.17 21.58 -41.08
N PRO A 243 -39.98 20.25 -40.99
CA PRO A 243 -40.72 19.29 -41.80
C PRO A 243 -42.07 18.94 -41.15
N ASN A 244 -43.19 19.32 -41.78
CA ASN A 244 -44.45 18.56 -41.74
C ASN A 244 -45.50 19.19 -42.66
N LYS A 245 -45.78 18.52 -43.80
CA LYS A 245 -47.12 18.14 -44.33
C LYS A 245 -47.12 18.02 -45.86
N THR A 246 -47.56 16.82 -46.28
CA THR A 246 -48.35 16.46 -47.48
C THR A 246 -48.88 17.57 -48.41
N LYS A 247 -48.61 17.45 -49.73
CA LYS A 247 -49.60 17.11 -50.78
C LYS A 247 -49.04 17.23 -52.22
N ALA A 248 -49.40 16.21 -53.01
CA ALA A 248 -49.53 16.05 -54.47
C ALA A 248 -49.38 17.27 -55.41
N ARG A 249 -48.73 17.06 -56.58
CA ARG A 249 -49.37 16.78 -57.90
C ARG A 249 -48.57 17.32 -59.10
N ASN A 250 -48.26 16.40 -60.03
CA ASN A 250 -48.13 16.47 -61.50
C ASN A 250 -47.03 17.28 -62.21
N ASN A 251 -46.31 16.52 -63.07
CA ASN A 251 -45.90 16.74 -64.47
C ASN A 251 -45.06 18.00 -64.77
N THR A 252 -43.97 17.95 -65.54
CA THR A 252 -43.90 17.54 -66.95
C THR A 252 -42.45 17.71 -67.48
N LYS A 253 -41.99 16.78 -68.33
CA LYS A 253 -40.99 16.84 -69.44
C LYS A 253 -39.68 17.65 -69.27
N LEU A 254 -38.50 17.02 -69.39
CA LEU A 254 -37.78 16.57 -70.61
C LEU A 254 -37.13 17.72 -71.41
N SER A 255 -35.80 17.78 -71.39
CA SER A 255 -34.88 18.30 -72.43
C SER A 255 -33.46 18.27 -71.83
N GLU A 256 -32.65 17.24 -72.10
CA GLU A 256 -31.67 17.17 -73.19
C GLU A 256 -30.65 18.32 -73.26
N ASN A 257 -29.39 17.89 -73.05
CA ASN A 257 -28.13 18.31 -73.67
C ASN A 257 -27.76 19.80 -73.63
N LYS A 258 -26.68 20.10 -72.90
CA LYS A 258 -25.49 20.72 -73.50
C LYS A 258 -24.28 20.68 -72.56
N GLU A 259 -23.18 20.23 -73.18
CA GLU A 259 -21.80 20.66 -72.98
C GLU A 259 -21.14 20.39 -71.62
N GLU A 260 -20.02 19.69 -71.71
CA GLU A 260 -19.01 19.56 -70.66
C GLU A 260 -18.56 20.97 -70.21
N GLU A 261 -19.23 21.53 -69.21
CA GLU A 261 -18.65 22.59 -68.40
C GLU A 261 -17.47 21.99 -67.63
N LYS A 262 -16.27 22.22 -68.15
CA LYS A 262 -15.05 22.16 -67.34
C LYS A 262 -15.28 23.06 -66.12
N LEU A 263 -15.61 22.45 -64.99
CA LEU A 263 -15.51 23.04 -63.66
C LEU A 263 -14.03 23.43 -63.44
N GLN A 264 -13.65 24.62 -63.87
CA GLN A 264 -12.46 25.28 -63.36
C GLN A 264 -12.71 25.57 -61.90
N LEU A 265 -12.20 24.68 -61.07
CA LEU A 265 -12.19 24.72 -59.62
C LEU A 265 -11.37 25.94 -59.17
N GLY A 266 -11.97 27.13 -59.21
CA GLY A 266 -11.40 28.34 -58.64
C GLY A 266 -11.57 28.34 -57.13
N LEU A 267 -10.89 27.43 -56.43
CA LEU A 267 -10.83 27.41 -54.96
C LEU A 267 -9.67 28.27 -54.48
N ASN A 268 -9.96 29.16 -53.52
CA ASN A 268 -8.93 29.92 -52.83
C ASN A 268 -8.15 28.97 -51.89
N THR A 269 -6.82 29.00 -51.97
CA THR A 269 -5.86 28.13 -51.28
C THR A 269 -5.98 28.13 -49.74
N GLN A 270 -6.73 29.09 -49.18
CA GLN A 270 -6.96 29.23 -47.74
C GLN A 270 -8.03 28.27 -47.20
N GLU A 271 -9.13 28.06 -47.93
CA GLU A 271 -10.23 27.21 -47.46
C GLU A 271 -9.86 25.71 -47.49
N PHE A 272 -9.00 25.32 -48.44
CA PHE A 272 -8.43 23.97 -48.48
C PHE A 272 -7.48 23.68 -47.30
N LYS A 273 -6.71 24.70 -46.86
CA LYS A 273 -5.85 24.59 -45.67
C LYS A 273 -6.65 24.46 -44.38
N GLU A 274 -7.82 25.11 -44.30
CA GLU A 274 -8.71 24.97 -43.14
C GLU A 274 -9.39 23.60 -43.11
N LEU A 275 -9.75 23.04 -44.26
CA LEU A 275 -10.25 21.66 -44.38
C LEU A 275 -9.17 20.63 -44.02
N GLU A 276 -7.94 20.83 -44.51
CA GLU A 276 -6.79 19.96 -44.24
C GLU A 276 -6.40 19.99 -42.75
N ASN A 277 -6.40 21.17 -42.12
CA ASN A 277 -6.14 21.32 -40.68
C ASN A 277 -7.26 20.77 -39.79
N PHE A 278 -8.48 20.59 -40.30
CA PHE A 278 -9.60 20.01 -39.54
C PHE A 278 -9.63 18.48 -39.61
N LEU A 279 -9.05 17.89 -40.66
CA LEU A 279 -8.99 16.43 -40.87
C LEU A 279 -7.76 15.76 -40.21
N LEU A 280 -6.77 16.53 -39.77
CA LEU A 280 -5.59 16.11 -38.99
C LEU A 280 -5.83 16.26 -37.48
#